data_AF-A0A523T589-F1
#
_entry.id   AF-A0A523T589-F1
#
_cell.length_a   1.000
_cell.length_b   1.000
_cell.length_c   1.000
_cell.angle_alpha   90.00
_cell.angle_beta   90.00
_cell.angle_gamma   90.00
#
_symmetry.space_group_name_H-M   'P 1'
#
loop_
_entity.id
_entity.type
_entity.pdbx_description
1 polymer ?
#
loop_
_entity_poly.entity_id
_entity_poly.type
_entity_poly.pdbx_seq_one_letter_code
_entity_poly.pdbx_strand_id
1 'polypeptide(L)'
;VAFVDKNVGYTGLDFLGLDRINYPEDIRIIPVPSTAIIGIKHLLHAFAFGADGILVIEGQQEIDERFTKKRMIEMNRSLAEIGIRSMRARYSYVPLPVYKKAADLFIRFTERIKKFGPVSTEKRNKLKEKFGLL
;
A
#
# COMPACT_ATOMS: atom_id res chain seq x y z
N VAL A 1 1.07 1.20 5.90
CA VAL A 1 2.23 1.51 5.02
C VAL A 1 1.71 1.87 3.63
N ALA A 2 2.36 2.80 2.94
CA ALA A 2 2.11 3.09 1.53
C ALA A 2 3.42 2.98 0.74
N PHE A 3 3.48 2.05 -0.22
CA PHE A 3 4.54 2.01 -1.23
C PHE A 3 4.18 2.96 -2.36
N VAL A 4 5.09 3.87 -2.70
CA VAL A 4 4.80 4.96 -3.65
C VAL A 4 5.92 5.04 -4.67
N ASP A 5 5.60 5.12 -5.95
CA ASP A 5 6.63 5.33 -6.96
C ASP A 5 7.41 6.62 -6.70
N LYS A 6 8.73 6.56 -6.87
CA LYS A 6 9.63 7.64 -6.48
C LYS A 6 9.50 8.90 -7.37
N ASN A 7 9.06 8.74 -8.61
CA ASN A 7 9.18 9.81 -9.60
C ASN A 7 7.95 10.72 -9.64
N VAL A 8 6.74 10.15 -9.69
CA VAL A 8 5.49 10.90 -9.85
C VAL A 8 4.68 10.87 -8.57
N GLY A 9 4.44 9.68 -8.01
CA GLY A 9 3.65 9.52 -6.79
C GLY A 9 4.28 10.25 -5.61
N TYR A 10 5.57 10.03 -5.35
CA TYR A 10 6.27 10.66 -4.24
C TYR A 10 6.36 12.19 -4.41
N THR A 11 6.63 12.68 -5.62
CA THR A 11 6.57 14.11 -5.96
C THR A 11 5.19 14.70 -5.67
N GLY A 12 4.11 13.97 -5.97
CA GLY A 12 2.76 14.38 -5.59
C GLY A 12 2.54 14.47 -4.08
N LEU A 13 3.20 13.61 -3.29
CA LEU A 13 3.16 13.71 -1.83
C LEU A 13 3.98 14.88 -1.29
N ASP A 14 5.11 15.22 -1.93
CA ASP A 14 5.86 16.45 -1.61
C ASP A 14 4.98 17.70 -1.85
N PHE A 15 4.19 17.72 -2.93
CA PHE A 15 3.23 18.79 -3.19
C PHE A 15 2.10 18.85 -2.15
N LEU A 16 1.61 17.72 -1.63
CA LEU A 16 0.69 17.74 -0.49
C LEU A 16 1.31 18.42 0.73
N GLY A 17 2.60 18.15 0.98
CA GLY A 17 3.36 18.78 2.06
C GLY A 17 3.50 20.29 1.88
N LEU A 18 3.84 20.75 0.67
CA LEU A 18 3.91 22.18 0.34
C LEU A 18 2.56 22.89 0.51
N ASP A 19 1.48 22.24 0.09
CA ASP A 19 0.10 22.74 0.24
C ASP A 19 -0.43 22.62 1.68
N ARG A 20 0.35 22.06 2.62
CA ARG A 20 -0.02 21.83 4.02
C ARG A 20 -1.31 21.02 4.17
N ILE A 21 -1.53 20.06 3.27
CA ILE A 21 -2.71 19.20 3.30
C ILE A 21 -2.50 18.09 4.33
N ASN A 22 -3.36 18.06 5.34
CA ASN A 22 -3.32 17.03 6.37
C ASN A 22 -3.86 15.68 5.87
N TYR A 23 -3.24 14.61 6.34
CA TYR A 23 -3.71 13.23 6.20
C TYR A 23 -3.36 12.43 7.47
N PRO A 24 -3.94 11.23 7.69
CA PRO A 24 -3.73 10.48 8.92
C PRO A 24 -2.26 10.12 9.18
N GLU A 25 -1.82 10.33 10.43
CA GLU A 25 -0.45 10.01 10.91
C GLU A 25 -0.11 8.52 10.94
N ASP A 26 -1.12 7.64 10.78
CA ASP A 26 -0.98 6.19 10.66
C ASP A 26 -0.22 5.77 9.38
N ILE A 27 -0.18 6.65 8.37
CA ILE A 27 0.45 6.36 7.08
C ILE A 27 1.97 6.54 7.18
N ARG A 28 2.69 5.46 6.85
CA ARG A 28 4.16 5.47 6.64
C ARG A 28 4.43 5.30 5.15
N ILE A 29 4.99 6.34 4.53
CA ILE A 29 5.36 6.36 3.11
C ILE A 29 6.70 5.64 2.93
N ILE A 30 6.77 4.75 1.94
CA ILE A 30 7.99 4.06 1.51
C ILE A 30 8.16 4.34 0.02
N PRO A 31 9.10 5.20 -0.39
CA PRO A 31 9.38 5.42 -1.81
C PRO A 31 10.02 4.16 -2.40
N VAL A 32 9.58 3.78 -3.58
CA VAL A 32 10.16 2.69 -4.37
C VAL A 32 10.47 3.16 -5.79
N PRO A 33 11.53 2.66 -6.45
CA PRO A 33 11.86 3.08 -7.82
C PRO A 33 10.68 2.98 -8.81
N SER A 34 9.85 1.95 -8.67
CA SER A 34 8.60 1.77 -9.41
C SER A 34 7.70 0.81 -8.64
N THR A 35 6.37 0.98 -8.72
CA THR A 35 5.45 -0.01 -8.12
C THR A 35 5.52 -1.38 -8.79
N ALA A 36 6.10 -1.47 -10.00
CA ALA A 36 6.33 -2.74 -10.69
C ALA A 36 7.24 -3.71 -9.92
N ILE A 37 8.08 -3.24 -8.98
CA ILE A 37 8.90 -4.13 -8.15
C ILE A 37 8.08 -4.80 -7.03
N ILE A 38 6.90 -4.27 -6.70
CA ILE A 38 6.07 -4.76 -5.61
C ILE A 38 5.45 -6.11 -5.99
N GLY A 39 6.06 -7.17 -5.50
CA GLY A 39 5.51 -8.54 -5.50
C GLY A 39 4.90 -8.96 -4.16
N ILE A 40 4.22 -10.11 -4.16
CA ILE A 40 3.49 -10.64 -2.98
C ILE A 40 4.37 -10.73 -1.73
N LYS A 41 5.65 -11.09 -1.88
CA LYS A 41 6.59 -11.17 -0.74
C LYS A 41 6.71 -9.84 0.01
N HIS A 42 6.68 -8.70 -0.68
CA HIS A 42 6.72 -7.38 -0.03
C HIS A 42 5.47 -7.13 0.80
N LEU A 43 4.30 -7.49 0.28
CA LEU A 43 3.04 -7.33 1.02
C LEU A 43 3.02 -8.22 2.26
N LEU A 44 3.40 -9.48 2.11
CA LEU A 44 3.46 -10.44 3.20
C LEU A 44 4.47 -10.03 4.28
N HIS A 45 5.66 -9.55 3.90
CA HIS A 45 6.63 -9.00 4.84
C HIS A 45 6.06 -7.78 5.58
N ALA A 46 5.42 -6.84 4.87
CA ALA A 46 4.82 -5.68 5.50
C ALA A 46 3.75 -6.09 6.54
N PHE A 47 2.90 -7.07 6.24
CA PHE A 47 1.96 -7.62 7.23
C PHE A 47 2.66 -8.31 8.40
N ALA A 48 3.69 -9.12 8.13
CA ALA A 48 4.46 -9.82 9.16
C ALA A 48 5.11 -8.86 10.17
N PHE A 49 5.64 -7.73 9.69
CA PHE A 49 6.30 -6.71 10.51
C PHE A 49 5.38 -5.58 10.99
N GLY A 50 4.09 -5.71 10.68
CA GLY A 50 3.05 -5.07 11.46
C GLY A 50 2.19 -4.02 10.78
N ALA A 51 2.23 -3.95 9.45
CA ALA A 51 1.22 -3.23 8.69
C ALA A 51 -0.16 -3.88 8.89
N ASP A 52 -1.18 -3.06 9.17
CA ASP A 52 -2.59 -3.50 9.17
C ASP A 52 -3.29 -3.24 7.84
N GLY A 53 -2.69 -2.37 7.03
CA GLY A 53 -3.07 -2.09 5.66
C GLY A 53 -1.90 -1.56 4.84
N ILE A 54 -1.95 -1.85 3.54
CA ILE A 54 -0.96 -1.50 2.55
C ILE A 54 -1.63 -0.73 1.40
N LEU A 55 -1.10 0.46 1.10
CA LEU A 55 -1.37 1.16 -0.15
C LEU A 55 -0.21 0.97 -1.11
N VAL A 56 -0.53 0.85 -2.40
CA VAL A 56 0.42 0.90 -3.51
C VAL A 56 -0.03 2.02 -4.43
N ILE A 57 0.80 3.06 -4.58
CA ILE A 57 0.48 4.26 -5.35
C ILE A 57 1.46 4.40 -6.51
N GLU A 58 0.92 4.48 -7.72
CA GLU A 58 1.68 4.71 -8.95
C GLU A 58 1.18 6.00 -9.61
N GLY A 59 2.09 6.82 -10.11
CA GLY A 59 1.78 8.03 -10.86
C GLY A 59 2.12 7.94 -12.35
N GLN A 60 2.80 6.89 -12.80
CA GLN A 60 3.12 6.67 -14.22
C GLN A 60 2.10 5.73 -14.89
N GLN A 61 1.35 6.25 -15.87
CA GLN A 61 0.27 5.53 -16.56
C GLN A 61 0.71 4.20 -17.18
N GLU A 62 1.89 4.16 -17.80
CA GLU A 62 2.39 2.94 -18.45
C GLU A 62 2.59 1.80 -17.43
N ILE A 63 3.08 2.12 -16.23
CA ILE A 63 3.29 1.14 -15.16
C ILE A 63 1.95 0.69 -14.56
N ASP A 64 1.00 1.60 -14.38
CA ASP A 64 -0.37 1.31 -13.95
C ASP A 64 -1.02 0.25 -14.84
N GLU A 65 -1.10 0.56 -16.13
CA GLU A 65 -1.86 -0.22 -17.11
C GLU A 65 -1.21 -1.56 -17.42
N ARG A 66 0.12 -1.62 -17.53
CA ARG A 66 0.82 -2.83 -17.96
C ARG A 66 1.13 -3.81 -16.83
N PHE A 67 1.35 -3.32 -15.61
CA PHE A 67 1.93 -4.15 -14.55
C PHE A 67 1.10 -4.14 -13.27
N THR A 68 1.00 -2.99 -12.60
CA THR A 68 0.65 -2.95 -11.18
C THR A 68 -0.81 -3.31 -10.94
N LYS A 69 -1.74 -2.83 -11.77
CA LYS A 69 -3.17 -3.11 -11.62
C LYS A 69 -3.49 -4.60 -11.66
N LYS A 70 -2.99 -5.32 -12.67
CA LYS A 70 -3.22 -6.78 -12.82
C LYS A 70 -2.59 -7.56 -11.67
N ARG A 71 -1.33 -7.25 -11.34
CA ARG A 71 -0.60 -7.93 -10.26
C ARG A 71 -1.24 -7.73 -8.90
N MET A 72 -1.82 -6.56 -8.64
CA MET A 72 -2.54 -6.29 -7.40
C MET A 72 -3.81 -7.13 -7.24
N ILE A 73 -4.50 -7.49 -8.33
CA ILE A 73 -5.63 -8.44 -8.30
C ILE A 73 -5.14 -9.82 -7.87
N GLU A 74 -4.08 -10.31 -8.51
CA GLU A 74 -3.48 -11.63 -8.20
C GLU A 74 -2.96 -11.68 -6.76
N MET A 75 -2.23 -10.66 -6.32
CA MET A 75 -1.74 -10.56 -4.95
C MET A 75 -2.88 -10.51 -3.93
N ASN A 76 -3.98 -9.81 -4.22
CA ASN A 76 -5.15 -9.78 -3.34
C ASN A 76 -5.85 -11.13 -3.22
N ARG A 77 -5.82 -11.96 -4.28
CA ARG A 77 -6.30 -13.36 -4.20
C ARG A 77 -5.40 -14.18 -3.28
N SER A 78 -4.07 -14.09 -3.46
CA SER A 78 -3.11 -14.78 -2.59
C SER A 78 -3.20 -14.36 -1.12
N LEU A 79 -3.50 -13.08 -0.84
CA LEU A 79 -3.76 -12.62 0.52
C LEU A 79 -5.03 -13.25 1.10
N ALA A 80 -6.10 -13.36 0.31
CA ALA A 80 -7.35 -13.96 0.75
C ALA A 80 -7.18 -15.46 1.07
N GLU A 81 -6.40 -16.20 0.27
CA GLU A 81 -6.11 -17.63 0.48
C GLU A 81 -5.45 -17.90 1.85
N ILE A 82 -4.67 -16.96 2.38
CA ILE A 82 -4.04 -17.07 3.70
C ILE A 82 -4.84 -16.37 4.81
N GLY A 83 -6.09 -16.01 4.54
CA GLY A 83 -7.00 -15.40 5.52
C GLY A 83 -6.73 -13.94 5.84
N ILE A 84 -5.95 -13.23 5.00
CA ILE A 84 -5.83 -11.77 5.08
C ILE A 84 -6.91 -11.16 4.18
N ARG A 85 -7.77 -10.33 4.76
CA ARG A 85 -8.84 -9.65 4.02
C ARG A 85 -8.23 -8.85 2.87
N SER A 86 -8.60 -9.18 1.62
CA SER A 86 -8.07 -8.57 0.39
C SER A 86 -8.10 -7.04 0.41
N MET A 87 -9.14 -6.46 1.00
CA MET A 87 -9.30 -5.00 1.12
C MET A 87 -8.28 -4.32 2.06
N ARG A 88 -7.37 -5.07 2.70
CA ARG A 88 -6.21 -4.55 3.43
C ARG A 88 -5.05 -4.17 2.51
N ALA A 89 -5.02 -4.61 1.25
CA ALA A 89 -4.06 -4.14 0.27
C ALA A 89 -4.79 -3.47 -0.89
N ARG A 90 -4.49 -2.19 -1.14
CA ARG A 90 -5.17 -1.38 -2.15
C ARG A 90 -4.18 -0.71 -3.07
N TYR A 91 -4.47 -0.79 -4.35
CA TYR A 91 -3.80 -0.04 -5.39
C TYR A 91 -4.54 1.25 -5.73
N SER A 92 -3.81 2.31 -6.07
CA SER A 92 -4.37 3.54 -6.64
C SER A 92 -3.41 4.16 -7.64
N TYR A 93 -3.93 4.54 -8.80
CA TYR A 93 -3.24 5.42 -9.74
C TYR A 93 -3.48 6.87 -9.34
N VAL A 94 -2.41 7.64 -9.13
CA VAL A 94 -2.45 9.07 -8.72
C VAL A 94 -1.40 9.85 -9.53
N PRO A 95 -1.74 10.31 -10.75
CA PRO A 95 -0.83 11.11 -11.55
C PRO A 95 -0.82 12.57 -11.12
N LEU A 96 0.20 13.30 -11.57
CA LEU A 96 0.20 14.75 -11.53
C LEU A 96 -0.68 15.33 -12.66
N PRO A 97 -1.37 16.46 -12.43
CA PRO A 97 -1.37 17.29 -11.22
C PRO A 97 -2.44 16.88 -10.18
N VAL A 98 -3.03 15.68 -10.24
CA VAL A 98 -4.18 15.26 -9.43
C VAL A 98 -3.79 14.76 -8.02
N TYR A 99 -2.62 15.19 -7.51
CA TYR A 99 -2.02 14.70 -6.26
C TYR A 99 -2.89 14.94 -5.01
N LYS A 100 -3.75 15.97 -5.01
CA LYS A 100 -4.68 16.26 -3.91
C LYS A 100 -5.59 15.08 -3.55
N LYS A 101 -5.89 14.20 -4.51
CA LYS A 101 -6.67 12.98 -4.27
C LYS A 101 -5.97 11.97 -3.35
N ALA A 102 -4.65 12.04 -3.19
CA ALA A 102 -3.93 11.13 -2.30
C ALA A 102 -4.29 11.36 -0.81
N ALA A 103 -4.59 12.60 -0.40
CA ALA A 103 -5.04 12.88 0.97
C ALA A 103 -6.38 12.19 1.27
N ASP A 104 -7.38 12.35 0.40
CA ASP A 104 -8.67 11.65 0.51
C ASP A 104 -8.53 10.13 0.47
N LEU A 105 -7.62 9.63 -0.37
CA LEU A 105 -7.29 8.21 -0.42
C LEU A 105 -6.75 7.72 0.92
N PHE A 106 -5.81 8.45 1.54
CA PHE A 106 -5.24 8.11 2.85
C PHE A 106 -6.29 8.13 3.95
N ILE A 107 -7.16 9.14 4.00
CA ILE A 107 -8.25 9.25 4.98
C ILE A 107 -9.17 8.03 4.88
N ARG A 108 -9.75 7.80 3.70
CA ARG A 108 -10.71 6.70 3.49
C ARG A 108 -10.09 5.33 3.70
N PHE A 109 -8.83 5.16 3.32
CA PHE A 109 -8.13 3.91 3.54
C PHE A 109 -7.87 3.67 5.03
N THR A 110 -7.39 4.67 5.76
CA THR A 110 -7.12 4.56 7.19
C THR A 110 -8.39 4.25 7.97
N GLU A 111 -9.50 4.94 7.71
CA GLU A 111 -10.80 4.66 8.33
C GLU A 111 -11.25 3.22 8.09
N ARG A 112 -11.08 2.72 6.86
CA ARG A 112 -11.40 1.33 6.51
C ARG A 112 -10.56 0.34 7.32
N ILE A 113 -9.25 0.57 7.41
CA ILE A 113 -8.36 -0.31 8.16
C ILE A 113 -8.69 -0.28 9.67
N LYS A 114 -8.99 0.90 10.23
CA LYS A 114 -9.46 1.03 11.62
C LYS A 114 -10.73 0.22 11.86
N LYS A 115 -11.70 0.25 10.94
CA LYS A 115 -12.92 -0.60 11.02
C LYS A 115 -12.63 -2.10 10.94
N PHE A 116 -11.56 -2.51 10.26
CA PHE A 116 -11.18 -3.92 10.21
C PHE A 116 -10.41 -4.38 11.45
N GLY A 117 -9.92 -3.45 12.27
CA GLY A 117 -9.01 -3.73 13.37
C GLY A 117 -7.63 -4.21 12.92
N PRO A 118 -6.72 -4.46 13.87
CA PRO A 118 -5.37 -4.94 13.57
C PRO A 118 -5.38 -6.37 12.99
N VAL A 119 -4.34 -6.69 12.22
CA VAL A 119 -4.02 -8.08 11.85
C VAL A 119 -3.50 -8.79 13.09
N SER A 120 -4.10 -9.92 13.45
CA SER A 120 -3.78 -10.65 14.69
C SER A 120 -2.32 -11.07 14.77
N THR A 121 -1.77 -11.09 15.99
CA THR A 121 -0.40 -11.53 16.27
C THR A 121 -0.14 -12.94 15.76
N GLU A 122 -1.10 -13.85 15.90
CA GLU A 122 -1.02 -15.22 15.38
C GLU A 122 -0.78 -15.24 13.86
N LYS A 123 -1.53 -14.43 13.09
CA LYS A 123 -1.34 -14.33 11.63
C LYS A 123 0.03 -13.73 11.30
N ARG A 124 0.48 -12.73 12.06
CA ARG A 124 1.81 -12.13 11.88
C ARG A 124 2.93 -13.14 12.13
N ASN A 125 2.82 -13.97 13.18
CA ASN A 125 3.82 -15.00 13.50
C ASN A 125 3.86 -16.11 12.45
N LYS A 126 2.72 -16.61 11.99
CA LYS A 126 2.64 -17.58 10.87
C LYS A 126 3.32 -17.07 9.61
N LEU A 127 3.20 -15.77 9.31
CA LEU A 127 3.92 -15.17 8.19
C LEU A 127 5.43 -15.15 8.42
N LYS A 128 5.89 -14.78 9.62
CA LYS A 128 7.32 -14.76 9.95
C LYS A 128 7.96 -16.15 9.87
N GLU A 129 7.30 -17.18 10.40
CA GLU A 129 7.72 -18.58 10.31
C GLU A 129 7.87 -19.01 8.83
N LYS A 130 6.90 -18.67 7.98
CA LYS A 130 6.96 -18.95 6.53
C LYS A 130 8.18 -18.34 5.83
N PHE A 131 8.71 -17.24 6.36
CA PHE A 131 9.90 -16.57 5.82
C PHE A 131 11.19 -16.93 6.58
N GLY A 132 11.15 -17.82 7.57
CA GLY A 132 12.31 -18.18 8.39
C GLY A 132 12.83 -17.03 9.25
N LEU A 133 11.92 -16.13 9.67
CA LEU A 133 12.23 -14.93 10.48
C LEU A 133 11.91 -15.11 11.97
N LEU A 134 11.29 -16.24 12.32
CA LEU A 134 11.03 -16.81 13.64
C LEU A 134 11.18 -18.32 13.50
#